data_AF-A0A848X1D3-F1
#
_entry.id   AF-A0A848X1D3-F1
#
_cell.length_a   1.000
_cell.length_b   1.000
_cell.length_c   1.000
_cell.angle_alpha   90.00
_cell.angle_beta   90.00
_cell.angle_gamma   90.00
#
_symmetry.space_group_name_H-M   'P 1'
#
loop_
_entity.id
_entity.type
_entity.pdbx_description
1 polymer ?
#
loop_
_entity_poly.entity_id
_entity_poly.type
_entity_poly.pdbx_seq_one_letter_code
_entity_poly.pdbx_strand_id
1 'polypeptide(L)'
;MKLVKRDANGLPVGEAGEAEWAKFIPPTAKVKAEMDASFEGNTISAPADAKLSAGAWKGKVDGLEGLARGRVISNLPYTEDFEGFELKAAPGGSVPGREFAYPPLPWIGARLKWEVIEHDGSKVLSKTLDRVLFQRSMSFIGHPDLSNYTMQADMMTDGSRRVKSVVGLINQRYNISLVGTKNQISITSNFDRVKKELPFSISANKWYTLKTRVDVNEDGSGVVRAKAWVRGEAEPDAWTIEFEHKNAHKKGAPGIFGFSPQSQKSVFVDNISIQQN
;
A
#
# COMPACT_ATOMS: atom_id res chain seq x y z
N MET A 1 13.33 19.72 10.79
CA MET A 1 13.19 18.72 11.89
C MET A 1 13.83 19.26 13.15
N LYS A 2 13.20 19.07 14.32
CA LYS A 2 13.85 19.36 15.61
C LYS A 2 14.68 18.15 16.03
N LEU A 3 15.98 18.35 16.25
CA LEU A 3 16.91 17.32 16.67
C LEU A 3 17.14 17.40 18.17
N VAL A 4 17.21 16.23 18.82
CA VAL A 4 17.26 16.11 20.28
C VAL A 4 18.37 15.15 20.67
N LYS A 5 19.26 15.57 21.57
CA LYS A 5 20.28 14.73 22.18
C LYS A 5 19.61 13.80 23.20
N ARG A 6 20.02 12.54 23.23
CA ARG A 6 19.51 11.55 24.19
C ARG A 6 20.65 10.97 25.02
N ASP A 7 20.39 10.71 26.30
CA ASP A 7 21.33 9.99 27.16
C ASP A 7 21.33 8.47 26.86
N ALA A 8 22.10 7.70 27.64
CA ALA A 8 22.19 6.24 27.50
C ALA A 8 20.86 5.50 27.73
N ASN A 9 19.90 6.12 28.42
CA ASN A 9 18.56 5.57 28.65
C ASN A 9 17.56 6.01 27.56
N GLY A 10 18.01 6.79 26.58
CA GLY A 10 17.17 7.35 25.54
C GLY A 10 16.36 8.56 25.99
N LEU A 11 16.66 9.17 27.15
CA LEU A 11 15.94 10.35 27.63
C LEU A 11 16.46 11.63 26.95
N PRO A 12 15.57 12.54 26.51
CA PRO A 12 15.96 13.84 25.99
C PRO A 12 16.78 14.66 27.00
N VAL A 13 17.97 15.11 26.62
CA VAL A 13 18.84 15.96 27.47
C VAL A 13 19.07 17.36 26.90
N GLY A 14 18.55 17.65 25.71
CA GLY A 14 18.64 18.96 25.08
C GLY A 14 18.46 18.90 23.57
N GLU A 15 18.42 20.07 22.94
CA GLU A 15 18.41 20.16 21.48
C GLU A 15 19.80 19.88 20.91
N ALA A 16 19.84 19.31 19.71
CA ALA A 16 21.08 19.00 19.02
C ALA A 16 21.51 20.09 18.02
N GLY A 17 20.77 21.18 17.87
CA GLY A 17 21.10 22.20 16.86
C GLY A 17 20.95 21.67 15.42
N GLU A 18 21.77 22.20 14.51
CA GLU A 18 21.77 21.87 13.09
C GLU A 18 22.75 20.74 12.77
N ALA A 19 22.30 19.76 11.99
CA ALA A 19 23.12 18.61 11.61
C ALA A 19 23.68 18.71 10.19
N GLU A 20 24.87 18.16 10.03
CA GLU A 20 25.43 17.82 8.73
C GLU A 20 24.75 16.54 8.25
N TRP A 21 23.96 16.65 7.18
CA TRP A 21 23.22 15.53 6.61
C TRP A 21 23.90 14.97 5.37
N ALA A 22 24.04 13.64 5.34
CA ALA A 22 24.49 12.90 4.16
C ALA A 22 23.55 11.74 3.86
N LYS A 23 23.38 11.43 2.57
CA LYS A 23 22.70 10.19 2.15
C LYS A 23 23.44 8.99 2.74
N PHE A 24 22.69 8.03 3.23
CA PHE A 24 23.25 6.87 3.91
C PHE A 24 22.65 5.58 3.37
N ILE A 25 23.53 4.70 2.88
CA ILE A 25 23.18 3.35 2.49
C ILE A 25 23.76 2.40 3.54
N PRO A 26 22.93 1.68 4.32
CA PRO A 26 23.42 0.74 5.30
C PRO A 26 24.34 -0.30 4.65
N PRO A 27 25.48 -0.69 5.27
CA PRO A 27 26.39 -1.68 4.69
C PRO A 27 25.73 -3.03 4.39
N THR A 28 24.69 -3.39 5.16
CA THR A 28 23.92 -4.63 5.01
C THR A 28 22.75 -4.51 4.03
N ALA A 29 22.55 -3.34 3.40
CA ALA A 29 21.42 -3.11 2.51
C ALA A 29 21.56 -3.94 1.23
N LYS A 30 20.66 -4.89 1.04
CA LYS A 30 20.55 -5.68 -0.19
C LYS A 30 20.12 -4.84 -1.39
N VAL A 31 19.41 -3.74 -1.16
CA VAL A 31 19.07 -2.75 -2.18
C VAL A 31 19.70 -1.44 -1.77
N LYS A 32 20.58 -0.97 -2.65
CA LYS A 32 21.22 0.33 -2.54
C LYS A 32 20.29 1.33 -3.21
N ALA A 33 19.62 2.14 -2.40
CA ALA A 33 18.71 3.16 -2.88
C ALA A 33 18.98 4.46 -2.13
N GLU A 34 18.89 5.54 -2.89
CA GLU A 34 18.97 6.89 -2.38
C GLU A 34 17.61 7.55 -2.54
N MET A 35 17.32 8.48 -1.63
CA MET A 35 16.14 9.31 -1.78
C MET A 35 16.45 10.47 -2.72
N ASP A 36 15.48 10.78 -3.58
CA ASP A 36 15.49 11.92 -4.49
C ASP A 36 15.00 13.18 -3.77
N ALA A 37 15.79 13.58 -2.79
CA ALA A 37 15.54 14.71 -1.91
C ALA A 37 16.88 15.24 -1.38
N SER A 38 16.87 16.42 -0.80
CA SER A 38 18.03 17.05 -0.17
C SER A 38 17.66 17.68 1.16
N PHE A 39 18.69 17.90 1.99
CA PHE A 39 18.57 18.68 3.21
C PHE A 39 19.13 20.09 2.99
N GLU A 40 18.44 21.08 3.55
CA GLU A 40 18.94 22.43 3.80
C GLU A 40 18.82 22.68 5.31
N GLY A 41 19.96 22.75 5.99
CA GLY A 41 20.04 22.58 7.43
C GLY A 41 19.28 21.35 7.91
N ASN A 42 18.32 21.53 8.81
CA ASN A 42 17.47 20.43 9.30
C ASN A 42 16.16 20.24 8.54
N THR A 43 15.96 20.92 7.42
CA THR A 43 14.75 20.81 6.60
C THR A 43 15.05 19.91 5.41
N ILE A 44 14.12 18.99 5.12
CA ILE A 44 14.23 18.11 3.97
C ILE A 44 13.17 18.48 2.93
N SER A 45 13.58 18.51 1.67
CA SER A 45 12.71 18.84 0.54
C SER A 45 13.01 17.93 -0.65
N ALA A 46 11.99 17.63 -1.43
CA ALA A 46 12.12 16.99 -2.73
C ALA A 46 11.75 18.01 -3.82
N PRO A 47 12.45 18.05 -4.95
CA PRO A 47 12.07 18.91 -6.08
C PRO A 47 10.71 18.49 -6.66
N ALA A 48 10.08 19.37 -7.44
CA ALA A 48 8.74 19.12 -8.00
C ALA A 48 8.70 17.92 -8.96
N ASP A 49 9.82 17.62 -9.61
CA ASP A 49 10.02 16.51 -10.54
C ASP A 49 10.71 15.29 -9.89
N ALA A 50 10.83 15.28 -8.56
CA ALA A 50 11.46 14.20 -7.82
C ALA A 50 10.81 12.84 -8.13
N LYS A 51 11.65 11.84 -8.34
CA LYS A 51 11.19 10.47 -8.57
C LYS A 51 10.76 9.82 -7.25
N LEU A 52 9.78 8.92 -7.38
CA LEU A 52 9.42 7.98 -6.32
C LEU A 52 10.65 7.25 -5.81
N SER A 53 10.98 7.46 -4.54
CA SER A 53 12.22 6.97 -3.95
C SER A 53 12.09 6.77 -2.44
N ALA A 54 13.00 6.01 -1.86
CA ALA A 54 13.11 5.88 -0.41
C ALA A 54 14.58 5.68 -0.05
N GLY A 55 14.95 6.12 1.14
CA GLY A 55 16.34 6.07 1.57
C GLY A 55 16.53 6.39 3.03
N ALA A 56 17.78 6.29 3.47
CA ALA A 56 18.19 6.74 4.77
C ALA A 56 19.19 7.90 4.65
N TRP A 57 19.25 8.69 5.71
CA TRP A 57 20.14 9.81 5.90
C TRP A 57 20.86 9.64 7.22
N LYS A 58 22.11 10.05 7.26
CA LYS A 58 22.90 10.14 8.49
C LYS A 58 23.15 11.61 8.77
N GLY A 59 22.68 12.05 9.93
CA GLY A 59 22.93 13.40 10.46
C GLY A 59 24.04 13.36 11.51
N LYS A 60 24.91 14.36 11.52
CA LYS A 60 25.96 14.50 12.53
C LYS A 60 25.91 15.87 13.21
N VAL A 61 26.04 15.89 14.54
CA VAL A 61 26.20 17.11 15.35
C VAL A 61 27.12 16.82 16.54
N ASP A 62 28.14 17.63 16.78
CA ASP A 62 29.03 17.52 17.96
C ASP A 62 29.58 16.09 18.19
N GLY A 63 29.90 15.37 17.11
CA GLY A 63 30.38 13.98 17.17
C GLY A 63 29.30 12.92 17.42
N LEU A 64 28.05 13.31 17.63
CA LEU A 64 26.89 12.41 17.70
C LEU A 64 26.36 12.13 16.29
N GLU A 65 25.90 10.89 16.06
CA GLU A 65 25.28 10.48 14.80
C GLU A 65 23.82 10.06 15.01
N GLY A 66 22.96 10.42 14.07
CA GLY A 66 21.56 9.99 14.01
C GLY A 66 21.18 9.49 12.63
N LEU A 67 20.16 8.62 12.55
CA LEU A 67 19.62 8.13 11.30
C LEU A 67 18.19 8.63 11.10
N ALA A 68 17.91 9.13 9.90
CA ALA A 68 16.55 9.41 9.43
C ALA A 68 16.23 8.51 8.24
N ARG A 69 14.97 8.07 8.11
CA ARG A 69 14.48 7.36 6.94
C ARG A 69 13.31 8.13 6.35
N GLY A 70 13.27 8.20 5.03
CA GLY A 70 12.23 8.92 4.32
C GLY A 70 11.82 8.21 3.05
N ARG A 71 10.77 8.73 2.44
CA ARG A 71 10.30 8.34 1.12
C ARG A 71 9.74 9.56 0.40
N VAL A 72 10.01 9.64 -0.89
CA VAL A 72 9.33 10.53 -1.83
C VAL A 72 8.16 9.76 -2.40
N ILE A 73 6.97 10.32 -2.27
CA ILE A 73 5.70 9.74 -2.71
C ILE A 73 5.04 10.71 -3.69
N SER A 74 4.21 10.18 -4.57
CA SER A 74 3.40 11.00 -5.47
C SER A 74 2.28 11.67 -4.68
N ASN A 75 1.94 12.89 -5.08
CA ASN A 75 0.63 13.47 -4.79
C ASN A 75 -0.45 12.74 -5.61
N LEU A 76 -1.72 13.03 -5.33
CA LEU A 76 -2.82 12.60 -6.20
C LEU A 76 -2.91 13.53 -7.41
N PRO A 77 -3.20 13.03 -8.62
CA PRO A 77 -3.54 11.63 -8.93
C PRO A 77 -2.32 10.69 -8.93
N TYR A 78 -2.57 9.41 -8.64
CA TYR A 78 -1.55 8.35 -8.73
C TYR A 78 -2.12 7.15 -9.49
N THR A 79 -1.37 6.64 -10.46
CA THR A 79 -1.71 5.43 -11.21
C THR A 79 -0.52 4.48 -11.26
N GLU A 80 -0.81 3.17 -11.30
CA GLU A 80 0.20 2.13 -11.45
C GLU A 80 -0.43 0.92 -12.16
N ASP A 81 0.05 0.63 -13.37
CA ASP A 81 -0.31 -0.53 -14.21
C ASP A 81 0.79 -1.60 -14.24
N PHE A 82 1.92 -1.34 -13.57
CA PHE A 82 3.09 -2.21 -13.49
C PHE A 82 3.80 -2.51 -14.81
N GLU A 83 3.34 -1.99 -15.95
CA GLU A 83 3.91 -2.35 -17.26
C GLU A 83 5.32 -1.79 -17.45
N GLY A 84 5.65 -0.71 -16.76
CA GLY A 84 6.99 -0.10 -16.75
C GLY A 84 8.05 -0.90 -16.00
N PHE A 85 7.71 -2.01 -15.33
CA PHE A 85 8.67 -2.80 -14.57
C PHE A 85 9.46 -3.78 -15.45
N GLU A 86 10.79 -3.78 -15.29
CA GLU A 86 11.66 -4.79 -15.87
C GLU A 86 11.73 -6.01 -14.94
N LEU A 87 11.23 -7.15 -15.41
CA LEU A 87 11.26 -8.41 -14.66
C LEU A 87 12.62 -9.08 -14.82
N LYS A 88 13.18 -9.61 -13.73
CA LYS A 88 14.46 -10.33 -13.75
C LYS A 88 14.41 -11.54 -12.85
N ALA A 89 15.12 -12.61 -13.24
CA ALA A 89 15.44 -13.69 -12.31
C ALA A 89 16.47 -13.19 -11.29
N ALA A 90 16.05 -13.00 -10.05
CA ALA A 90 16.91 -12.49 -8.97
C ALA A 90 16.73 -13.26 -7.66
N PRO A 91 17.74 -13.27 -6.77
CA PRO A 91 17.56 -13.79 -5.41
C PRO A 91 16.46 -13.02 -4.67
N GLY A 92 15.64 -13.74 -3.90
CA GLY A 92 14.59 -13.16 -3.07
C GLY A 92 13.19 -13.16 -3.69
N GLY A 93 13.02 -13.76 -4.87
CA GLY A 93 11.71 -14.07 -5.44
C GLY A 93 11.00 -15.19 -4.67
N SER A 94 9.67 -15.14 -4.65
CA SER A 94 8.82 -16.08 -3.93
C SER A 94 8.68 -17.44 -4.63
N VAL A 95 8.94 -17.48 -5.94
CA VAL A 95 8.97 -18.69 -6.75
C VAL A 95 10.37 -18.86 -7.34
N PRO A 96 11.08 -19.97 -7.08
CA PRO A 96 12.41 -20.21 -7.61
C PRO A 96 12.44 -20.12 -9.15
N GLY A 97 13.37 -19.33 -9.68
CA GLY A 97 13.60 -19.19 -11.13
C GLY A 97 12.59 -18.31 -11.88
N ARG A 98 11.51 -17.84 -11.23
CA ARG A 98 10.55 -16.92 -11.87
C ARG A 98 11.14 -15.51 -11.95
N GLU A 99 10.98 -14.86 -13.10
CA GLU A 99 11.30 -13.45 -13.24
C GLU A 99 10.27 -12.58 -12.51
N PHE A 100 10.75 -11.58 -11.78
CA PHE A 100 9.90 -10.67 -11.04
C PHE A 100 10.57 -9.30 -10.90
N ALA A 101 9.80 -8.32 -10.45
CA ALA A 101 10.32 -7.07 -9.91
C ALA A 101 9.74 -6.79 -8.52
N TYR A 102 10.46 -5.99 -7.74
CA TYR A 102 9.93 -5.51 -6.47
C TYR A 102 8.88 -4.42 -6.72
N PRO A 103 7.82 -4.33 -5.90
CA PRO A 103 6.85 -3.22 -5.97
C PRO A 103 7.53 -1.85 -5.78
N PRO A 104 6.85 -0.74 -6.12
CA PRO A 104 7.40 0.60 -5.95
C PRO A 104 8.02 0.81 -4.57
N LEU A 105 9.27 1.25 -4.55
CA LEU A 105 10.08 1.34 -3.33
C LEU A 105 9.43 2.17 -2.20
N PRO A 106 8.69 3.27 -2.46
CA PRO A 106 8.03 4.06 -1.41
C PRO A 106 6.84 3.37 -0.73
N TRP A 107 6.34 2.24 -1.25
CA TRP A 107 5.18 1.57 -0.68
C TRP A 107 5.56 0.91 0.65
N ILE A 108 4.86 1.30 1.71
CA ILE A 108 5.12 0.75 3.05
C ILE A 108 4.61 -0.68 3.10
N GLY A 109 5.48 -1.61 3.52
CA GLY A 109 5.11 -3.00 3.80
C GLY A 109 4.85 -3.86 2.56
N ALA A 110 5.18 -3.38 1.35
CA ALA A 110 4.96 -4.12 0.11
C ALA A 110 6.02 -5.19 -0.17
N ARG A 111 7.29 -4.86 0.08
CA ARG A 111 8.41 -5.77 -0.17
C ARG A 111 8.28 -7.06 0.64
N LEU A 112 8.69 -8.19 0.06
CA LEU A 112 8.53 -9.57 0.56
C LEU A 112 7.09 -10.09 0.62
N LYS A 113 6.08 -9.21 0.51
CA LYS A 113 4.66 -9.57 0.55
C LYS A 113 4.00 -9.58 -0.82
N TRP A 114 4.60 -8.84 -1.75
CA TRP A 114 4.15 -8.66 -3.12
C TRP A 114 5.34 -8.64 -4.08
N GLU A 115 5.08 -9.07 -5.30
CA GLU A 115 6.01 -9.09 -6.44
C GLU A 115 5.27 -8.65 -7.69
N VAL A 116 5.92 -7.89 -8.56
CA VAL A 116 5.43 -7.67 -9.92
C VAL A 116 5.89 -8.86 -10.77
N ILE A 117 4.97 -9.49 -11.47
CA ILE A 117 5.22 -10.69 -12.28
C ILE A 117 4.51 -10.58 -13.62
N GLU A 118 4.97 -11.34 -14.62
CA GLU A 118 4.17 -11.60 -15.81
C GLU A 118 3.01 -12.55 -15.46
N HIS A 119 1.83 -12.23 -15.97
CA HIS A 119 0.62 -13.02 -15.83
C HIS A 119 -0.34 -12.75 -17.00
N ASP A 120 -0.63 -13.78 -17.80
CA ASP A 120 -1.54 -13.73 -18.94
C ASP A 120 -1.22 -12.59 -19.94
N GLY A 121 0.09 -12.33 -20.17
CA GLY A 121 0.54 -11.32 -21.13
C GLY A 121 0.57 -9.88 -20.62
N SER A 122 0.35 -9.67 -19.32
CA SER A 122 0.47 -8.38 -18.63
C SER A 122 1.32 -8.51 -17.37
N LYS A 123 1.84 -7.39 -16.85
CA LYS A 123 2.55 -7.35 -15.57
C LYS A 123 1.57 -6.98 -14.47
N VAL A 124 1.53 -7.79 -13.42
CA VAL A 124 0.58 -7.59 -12.31
C VAL A 124 1.29 -7.71 -10.97
N LEU A 125 0.72 -7.09 -9.95
CA LEU A 125 1.17 -7.24 -8.58
C LEU A 125 0.58 -8.53 -7.97
N SER A 126 1.42 -9.54 -7.79
CA SER A 126 1.07 -10.81 -7.17
C SER A 126 1.43 -10.85 -5.69
N LYS A 127 0.53 -11.40 -4.88
CA LYS A 127 0.81 -11.68 -3.48
C LYS A 127 1.73 -12.90 -3.35
N THR A 128 2.84 -12.75 -2.62
CA THR A 128 3.76 -13.87 -2.34
C THR A 128 3.16 -14.88 -1.38
N LEU A 129 3.57 -16.14 -1.55
CA LEU A 129 3.12 -17.30 -0.76
C LEU A 129 4.28 -17.97 0.01
N ASP A 130 5.52 -17.54 -0.18
CA ASP A 130 6.74 -18.15 0.37
C ASP A 130 6.78 -18.18 1.91
N ARG A 131 5.99 -17.32 2.58
CA ARG A 131 5.97 -17.20 4.04
C ARG A 131 4.55 -17.10 4.59
N VAL A 132 4.15 -18.11 5.38
CA VAL A 132 2.87 -18.13 6.09
C VAL A 132 2.73 -16.95 7.07
N LEU A 133 3.83 -16.45 7.64
CA LEU A 133 3.84 -15.23 8.48
C LEU A 133 3.26 -14.01 7.73
N PHE A 134 3.42 -13.96 6.41
CA PHE A 134 2.93 -12.88 5.56
C PHE A 134 1.66 -13.23 4.82
N GLN A 135 0.96 -14.32 5.19
CA GLN A 135 -0.30 -14.72 4.56
C GLN A 135 -1.31 -13.58 4.52
N ARG A 136 -1.33 -12.70 5.53
CA ARG A 136 -2.06 -11.43 5.55
C ARG A 136 -1.10 -10.29 5.30
N SER A 137 -1.42 -9.46 4.31
CA SER A 137 -0.58 -8.35 3.87
C SER A 137 -1.41 -7.09 3.74
N MET A 138 -0.90 -6.03 4.35
CA MET A 138 -1.33 -4.65 4.14
C MET A 138 -0.13 -3.87 3.65
N SER A 139 -0.33 -3.15 2.55
CA SER A 139 0.66 -2.25 1.96
C SER A 139 0.02 -0.88 1.79
N PHE A 140 0.77 0.19 2.08
CA PHE A 140 0.24 1.56 2.00
C PHE A 140 0.97 2.37 0.94
N ILE A 141 0.16 3.06 0.14
CA ILE A 141 0.51 3.98 -0.93
C ILE A 141 0.26 5.40 -0.40
N GLY A 142 1.10 6.37 -0.75
CA GLY A 142 0.84 7.78 -0.41
C GLY A 142 0.91 8.13 1.08
N HIS A 143 0.43 9.33 1.41
CA HIS A 143 0.58 9.96 2.72
C HIS A 143 -0.53 9.53 3.70
N PRO A 144 -0.25 9.31 5.01
CA PRO A 144 -1.26 8.92 6.00
C PRO A 144 -2.34 9.98 6.28
N ASP A 145 -2.10 11.23 5.88
CA ASP A 145 -3.05 12.33 6.04
C ASP A 145 -3.91 12.60 4.79
N LEU A 146 -3.82 11.77 3.75
CA LEU A 146 -4.73 11.87 2.61
C LEU A 146 -6.19 11.68 3.05
N SER A 147 -7.07 12.42 2.39
CA SER A 147 -8.50 12.42 2.61
C SER A 147 -9.23 12.75 1.32
N ASN A 148 -10.52 12.44 1.26
CA ASN A 148 -11.42 12.76 0.14
C ASN A 148 -10.89 12.24 -1.21
N TYR A 149 -10.52 10.96 -1.25
CA TYR A 149 -10.03 10.33 -2.48
C TYR A 149 -10.81 9.05 -2.82
N THR A 150 -10.85 8.77 -4.11
CA THR A 150 -11.40 7.55 -4.69
C THR A 150 -10.25 6.64 -5.10
N MET A 151 -10.34 5.36 -4.73
CA MET A 151 -9.36 4.34 -5.10
C MET A 151 -10.04 3.26 -5.93
N GLN A 152 -9.42 2.91 -7.06
CA GLN A 152 -9.83 1.85 -7.96
C GLN A 152 -8.65 0.93 -8.27
N ALA A 153 -8.91 -0.36 -8.44
CA ALA A 153 -7.95 -1.31 -9.01
C ALA A 153 -8.68 -2.51 -9.59
N ASP A 154 -8.03 -3.22 -10.51
CA ASP A 154 -8.42 -4.56 -10.93
C ASP A 154 -7.84 -5.58 -9.97
N MET A 155 -8.65 -6.58 -9.60
CA MET A 155 -8.34 -7.55 -8.58
C MET A 155 -8.77 -8.95 -8.98
N MET A 156 -7.94 -9.93 -8.65
CA MET A 156 -8.21 -11.33 -8.94
C MET A 156 -7.68 -12.23 -7.83
N THR A 157 -8.36 -13.35 -7.59
CA THR A 157 -7.88 -14.45 -6.74
C THR A 157 -7.63 -15.64 -7.64
N ASP A 158 -6.48 -16.29 -7.49
CA ASP A 158 -6.32 -17.63 -8.08
C ASP A 158 -7.16 -18.66 -7.30
N GLY A 159 -7.09 -19.91 -7.75
CA GLY A 159 -7.58 -21.06 -7.01
C GLY A 159 -8.72 -21.78 -7.69
N SER A 160 -9.70 -22.19 -6.89
CA SER A 160 -10.81 -23.03 -7.34
C SER A 160 -12.14 -22.54 -6.80
N ARG A 161 -13.24 -23.20 -7.18
CA ARG A 161 -14.57 -22.88 -6.63
C ARG A 161 -14.60 -22.89 -5.09
N ARG A 162 -13.86 -23.81 -4.45
CA ARG A 162 -13.87 -24.04 -2.99
C ARG A 162 -12.75 -23.32 -2.24
N VAL A 163 -11.64 -22.98 -2.90
CA VAL A 163 -10.48 -22.37 -2.26
C VAL A 163 -10.12 -21.10 -3.01
N LYS A 164 -10.43 -19.96 -2.39
CA LYS A 164 -10.09 -18.62 -2.89
C LYS A 164 -9.60 -17.75 -1.74
N SER A 165 -8.81 -16.75 -2.10
CA SER A 165 -8.22 -15.79 -1.17
C SER A 165 -9.09 -14.54 -1.02
N VAL A 166 -8.59 -13.57 -0.27
CA VAL A 166 -9.23 -12.26 -0.06
C VAL A 166 -8.31 -11.18 -0.61
N VAL A 167 -8.84 -10.31 -1.45
CA VAL A 167 -8.12 -9.19 -2.06
C VAL A 167 -8.95 -7.93 -1.91
N GLY A 168 -8.31 -6.80 -1.67
CA GLY A 168 -9.04 -5.58 -1.38
C GLY A 168 -8.19 -4.32 -1.38
N LEU A 169 -8.87 -3.21 -1.22
CA LEU A 169 -8.31 -1.87 -1.12
C LEU A 169 -8.47 -1.35 0.32
N ILE A 170 -7.55 -0.49 0.73
CA ILE A 170 -7.64 0.25 1.98
C ILE A 170 -7.87 1.72 1.62
N ASN A 171 -9.03 2.25 1.98
CA ASN A 171 -9.39 3.65 1.77
C ASN A 171 -9.72 4.29 3.13
N GLN A 172 -8.97 5.33 3.53
CA GLN A 172 -9.10 6.02 4.82
C GLN A 172 -9.27 5.07 6.03
N ARG A 173 -8.39 4.05 6.15
CA ARG A 173 -8.38 3.05 7.25
C ARG A 173 -9.58 2.07 7.25
N TYR A 174 -10.43 2.12 6.23
CA TYR A 174 -11.38 1.06 5.93
C TYR A 174 -10.73 0.06 4.99
N ASN A 175 -10.79 -1.21 5.33
CA ASN A 175 -10.48 -2.31 4.45
C ASN A 175 -11.76 -2.70 3.71
N ILE A 176 -11.72 -2.59 2.39
CA ILE A 176 -12.78 -2.99 1.48
C ILE A 176 -12.27 -4.18 0.66
N SER A 177 -12.89 -5.35 0.82
CA SER A 177 -12.36 -6.58 0.26
C SER A 177 -13.40 -7.42 -0.47
N LEU A 178 -12.94 -8.10 -1.52
CA LEU A 178 -13.58 -9.24 -2.15
C LEU A 178 -13.17 -10.51 -1.38
N VAL A 179 -14.10 -11.06 -0.60
CA VAL A 179 -13.89 -12.26 0.23
C VAL A 179 -14.24 -13.50 -0.58
N GLY A 180 -13.26 -13.99 -1.34
CA GLY A 180 -13.46 -15.02 -2.36
C GLY A 180 -14.23 -16.25 -1.86
N THR A 181 -13.72 -16.95 -0.85
CA THR A 181 -14.35 -18.21 -0.38
C THR A 181 -15.78 -18.02 0.12
N LYS A 182 -16.12 -16.83 0.66
CA LYS A 182 -17.47 -16.52 1.13
C LYS A 182 -18.39 -15.96 0.05
N ASN A 183 -17.88 -15.61 -1.13
CA ASN A 183 -18.60 -14.86 -2.16
C ASN A 183 -19.26 -13.60 -1.58
N GLN A 184 -18.44 -12.73 -0.99
CA GLN A 184 -18.91 -11.50 -0.36
C GLN A 184 -18.01 -10.30 -0.73
N ILE A 185 -18.62 -9.13 -0.79
CA ILE A 185 -17.92 -7.85 -0.65
C ILE A 185 -18.05 -7.39 0.81
N SER A 186 -16.96 -6.88 1.38
CA SER A 186 -16.88 -6.52 2.80
C SER A 186 -16.30 -5.13 2.98
N ILE A 187 -16.86 -4.35 3.90
CA ILE A 187 -16.26 -3.15 4.48
C ILE A 187 -15.96 -3.45 5.95
N THR A 188 -14.71 -3.29 6.38
CA THR A 188 -14.31 -3.43 7.78
C THR A 188 -13.24 -2.42 8.18
N SER A 189 -13.27 -1.91 9.40
CA SER A 189 -12.13 -1.18 10.00
C SER A 189 -11.69 -1.82 11.31
N ASN A 190 -12.63 -2.46 11.99
CA ASN A 190 -12.42 -3.34 13.12
C ASN A 190 -13.60 -4.33 13.11
N PHE A 191 -13.33 -5.63 13.14
CA PHE A 191 -14.36 -6.65 12.95
C PHE A 191 -15.52 -6.58 13.96
N ASP A 192 -15.28 -6.04 15.16
CA ASP A 192 -16.28 -5.96 16.22
C ASP A 192 -17.05 -4.63 16.23
N ARG A 193 -16.57 -3.61 15.50
CA ARG A 193 -17.13 -2.24 15.53
C ARG A 193 -17.65 -1.74 14.20
N VAL A 194 -16.90 -1.99 13.14
CA VAL A 194 -17.16 -1.47 11.80
C VAL A 194 -17.06 -2.64 10.86
N LYS A 195 -18.21 -3.21 10.51
CA LYS A 195 -18.30 -4.37 9.63
C LYS A 195 -19.63 -4.35 8.87
N LYS A 196 -19.56 -4.45 7.55
CA LYS A 196 -20.71 -4.76 6.68
C LYS A 196 -20.27 -5.72 5.60
N GLU A 197 -21.07 -6.74 5.34
CA GLU A 197 -20.80 -7.77 4.33
C GLU A 197 -22.08 -7.96 3.52
N LEU A 198 -21.95 -7.98 2.19
CA LEU A 198 -23.06 -8.29 1.28
C LEU A 198 -22.64 -9.40 0.30
N PRO A 199 -23.58 -10.23 -0.18
CA PRO A 199 -23.29 -11.24 -1.19
C PRO A 199 -22.71 -10.60 -2.46
N PHE A 200 -21.64 -11.20 -2.98
CA PHE A 200 -21.04 -10.83 -4.26
C PHE A 200 -20.32 -12.06 -4.85
N SER A 201 -20.77 -12.54 -6.01
CA SER A 201 -20.24 -13.77 -6.61
C SER A 201 -18.81 -13.60 -7.14
N ILE A 202 -17.87 -14.36 -6.58
CA ILE A 202 -16.45 -14.30 -6.94
C ILE A 202 -15.99 -15.64 -7.51
N SER A 203 -15.59 -15.62 -8.78
CA SER A 203 -14.94 -16.74 -9.45
C SER A 203 -13.43 -16.64 -9.33
N ALA A 204 -12.77 -17.79 -9.15
CA ALA A 204 -11.32 -17.86 -9.23
C ALA A 204 -10.85 -17.59 -10.67
N ASN A 205 -9.66 -17.02 -10.83
CA ASN A 205 -9.06 -16.67 -12.13
C ASN A 205 -9.94 -15.73 -12.97
N LYS A 206 -10.80 -14.93 -12.32
CA LYS A 206 -11.62 -13.91 -12.96
C LYS A 206 -11.28 -12.55 -12.38
N TRP A 207 -11.03 -11.59 -13.26
CA TRP A 207 -10.72 -10.21 -12.90
C TRP A 207 -12.00 -9.43 -12.59
N TYR A 208 -11.93 -8.64 -11.52
CA TYR A 208 -12.97 -7.71 -11.10
C TYR A 208 -12.36 -6.33 -10.87
N THR A 209 -13.03 -5.28 -11.33
CA THR A 209 -12.69 -3.92 -10.94
C THR A 209 -13.37 -3.60 -9.62
N LEU A 210 -12.61 -3.14 -8.63
CA LEU A 210 -13.10 -2.66 -7.33
C LEU A 210 -12.86 -1.16 -7.23
N LYS A 211 -13.94 -0.38 -7.04
CA LYS A 211 -13.88 1.07 -6.76
C LYS A 211 -14.39 1.35 -5.36
N THR A 212 -13.69 2.21 -4.63
CA THR A 212 -13.98 2.58 -3.24
C THR A 212 -13.88 4.08 -3.03
N ARG A 213 -14.78 4.62 -2.20
CA ARG A 213 -14.83 6.04 -1.85
C ARG A 213 -15.29 6.20 -0.41
N VAL A 214 -14.76 7.22 0.27
CA VAL A 214 -15.23 7.64 1.59
C VAL A 214 -15.63 9.10 1.50
N ASP A 215 -16.88 9.39 1.87
CA ASP A 215 -17.41 10.75 1.96
C ASP A 215 -17.64 11.08 3.42
N VAL A 216 -17.00 12.14 3.91
CA VAL A 216 -17.07 12.59 5.30
C VAL A 216 -17.80 13.92 5.34
N ASN A 217 -18.85 14.00 6.16
CA ASN A 217 -19.63 15.21 6.41
C ASN A 217 -18.92 16.13 7.40
N GLU A 218 -19.34 17.40 7.46
CA GLU A 218 -18.77 18.39 8.39
C GLU A 218 -18.93 17.99 9.87
N ASP A 219 -20.05 17.32 10.21
CA ASP A 219 -20.34 16.81 11.55
C ASP A 219 -19.48 15.59 11.96
N GLY A 220 -18.66 15.08 11.04
CA GLY A 220 -17.79 13.92 11.25
C GLY A 220 -18.45 12.57 10.99
N SER A 221 -19.75 12.54 10.67
CA SER A 221 -20.37 11.35 10.09
C SER A 221 -19.88 11.13 8.66
N GLY A 222 -20.11 9.94 8.10
CA GLY A 222 -19.72 9.69 6.72
C GLY A 222 -20.24 8.37 6.19
N VAL A 223 -20.05 8.17 4.89
CA VAL A 223 -20.45 6.95 4.19
C VAL A 223 -19.25 6.37 3.48
N VAL A 224 -18.95 5.10 3.79
CA VAL A 224 -17.96 4.29 3.07
C VAL A 224 -18.69 3.51 1.99
N ARG A 225 -18.27 3.65 0.75
CA ARG A 225 -18.94 3.04 -0.40
C ARG A 225 -17.97 2.22 -1.22
N ALA A 226 -18.45 1.11 -1.75
CA ALA A 226 -17.71 0.31 -2.69
C ALA A 226 -18.62 -0.35 -3.71
N LYS A 227 -18.10 -0.48 -4.93
CA LYS A 227 -18.73 -1.26 -5.98
C LYS A 227 -17.70 -2.10 -6.71
N ALA A 228 -18.14 -3.28 -7.12
CA ALA A 228 -17.31 -4.23 -7.83
C ALA A 228 -18.08 -4.80 -9.01
N TRP A 229 -17.39 -4.98 -10.13
CA TRP A 229 -17.93 -5.54 -11.36
C TRP A 229 -16.84 -6.30 -12.11
N VAL A 230 -17.21 -7.10 -13.10
CA VAL A 230 -16.24 -7.86 -13.89
C VAL A 230 -15.41 -6.88 -14.71
N ARG A 231 -14.08 -7.07 -14.75
CA ARG A 231 -13.19 -6.22 -15.55
C ARG A 231 -13.64 -6.23 -17.01
N GLY A 232 -13.77 -5.04 -17.61
CA GLY A 232 -14.22 -4.84 -18.99
C GLY A 232 -15.73 -4.71 -19.17
N GLU A 233 -16.55 -5.01 -18.15
CA GLU A 233 -17.97 -4.65 -18.15
C GLU A 233 -18.15 -3.18 -17.76
N ALA A 234 -19.32 -2.62 -18.08
CA ALA A 234 -19.66 -1.24 -17.73
C ALA A 234 -19.70 -1.05 -16.20
N GLU A 235 -19.18 0.09 -15.74
CA GLU A 235 -19.26 0.47 -14.33
C GLU A 235 -20.73 0.60 -13.90
N PRO A 236 -21.18 -0.11 -12.85
CA PRO A 236 -22.55 0.01 -12.37
C PRO A 236 -22.84 1.42 -11.81
N ASP A 237 -24.04 1.94 -12.04
CA ASP A 237 -24.48 3.21 -11.46
C ASP A 237 -24.58 3.13 -9.93
N ALA A 238 -25.17 2.05 -9.42
CA ALA A 238 -25.39 1.83 -7.99
C ALA A 238 -24.13 1.30 -7.27
N TRP A 239 -23.95 1.74 -6.02
CA TRP A 239 -22.94 1.16 -5.14
C TRP A 239 -23.37 -0.25 -4.69
N THR A 240 -22.45 -1.22 -4.79
CA THR A 240 -22.73 -2.61 -4.35
C THR A 240 -22.89 -2.70 -2.84
N ILE A 241 -22.12 -1.90 -2.09
CA ILE A 241 -22.17 -1.85 -0.62
C ILE A 241 -21.89 -0.44 -0.12
N GLU A 242 -22.66 -0.01 0.87
CA GLU A 242 -22.49 1.26 1.56
C GLU A 242 -22.58 1.06 3.07
N PHE A 243 -21.72 1.72 3.85
CA PHE A 243 -21.75 1.69 5.31
C PHE A 243 -21.76 3.11 5.86
N GLU A 244 -22.84 3.47 6.54
CA GLU A 244 -22.96 4.72 7.28
C GLU A 244 -22.20 4.61 8.61
N HIS A 245 -21.27 5.54 8.83
CA HIS A 245 -20.41 5.57 10.00
C HIS A 245 -20.58 6.89 10.74
N LYS A 246 -21.13 6.85 11.97
CA LYS A 246 -21.38 8.06 12.78
C LYS A 246 -20.13 8.91 13.08
N ASN A 247 -18.97 8.27 13.20
CA ASN A 247 -17.67 8.91 13.46
C ASN A 247 -16.61 8.51 12.42
N ALA A 248 -16.78 8.89 11.16
CA ALA A 248 -15.97 8.38 10.05
C ALA A 248 -14.48 8.73 10.18
N HIS A 249 -13.61 7.87 9.66
CA HIS A 249 -12.17 8.15 9.59
C HIS A 249 -11.91 9.28 8.61
N LYS A 250 -11.46 10.43 9.12
CA LYS A 250 -11.25 11.65 8.32
C LYS A 250 -10.04 11.61 7.39
N LYS A 251 -9.10 10.70 7.65
CA LYS A 251 -7.84 10.58 6.91
C LYS A 251 -7.23 9.19 6.98
N GLY A 252 -6.50 8.81 5.96
CA GLY A 252 -5.70 7.59 5.92
C GLY A 252 -5.02 7.42 4.57
N ALA A 253 -3.90 6.71 4.57
CA ALA A 253 -3.22 6.37 3.33
C ALA A 253 -4.05 5.38 2.49
N PRO A 254 -4.07 5.53 1.15
CA PRO A 254 -4.53 4.46 0.27
C PRO A 254 -3.68 3.21 0.46
N GLY A 255 -4.22 2.04 0.20
CA GLY A 255 -3.48 0.80 0.39
C GLY A 255 -4.10 -0.40 -0.29
N ILE A 256 -3.33 -1.48 -0.28
CA ILE A 256 -3.70 -2.77 -0.85
C ILE A 256 -3.74 -3.78 0.28
N PHE A 257 -4.76 -4.63 0.23
CA PHE A 257 -4.95 -5.74 1.14
C PHE A 257 -4.93 -7.07 0.37
N GLY A 258 -4.21 -8.04 0.90
CA GLY A 258 -4.20 -9.40 0.42
C GLY A 258 -4.15 -10.38 1.59
N PHE A 259 -5.04 -11.35 1.60
CA PHE A 259 -5.01 -12.46 2.55
C PHE A 259 -5.15 -13.78 1.82
N SER A 260 -4.09 -14.58 1.90
CA SER A 260 -3.93 -15.89 1.27
C SER A 260 -3.88 -16.97 2.36
N PRO A 261 -5.03 -17.49 2.82
CA PRO A 261 -5.06 -18.43 3.94
C PRO A 261 -4.10 -19.60 3.73
N GLN A 262 -3.26 -19.88 4.73
CA GLN A 262 -2.27 -20.98 4.69
C GLN A 262 -1.32 -20.93 3.48
N SER A 263 -1.10 -19.73 2.90
CA SER A 263 -0.28 -19.55 1.69
C SER A 263 -0.71 -20.43 0.50
N GLN A 264 -1.99 -20.80 0.42
CA GLN A 264 -2.44 -21.74 -0.62
C GLN A 264 -2.65 -21.09 -1.99
N LYS A 265 -3.18 -19.87 -1.99
CA LYS A 265 -3.75 -19.19 -3.17
C LYS A 265 -3.38 -17.72 -3.21
N SER A 266 -2.74 -17.27 -4.28
CA SER A 266 -2.35 -15.88 -4.46
C SER A 266 -3.54 -15.00 -4.82
N VAL A 267 -3.30 -13.71 -4.74
CA VAL A 267 -4.18 -12.67 -5.27
C VAL A 267 -3.35 -11.74 -6.14
N PHE A 268 -3.99 -11.17 -7.15
CA PHE A 268 -3.36 -10.27 -8.11
C PHE A 268 -4.08 -8.93 -8.08
N VAL A 269 -3.31 -7.88 -8.29
CA VAL A 269 -3.77 -6.49 -8.37
C VAL A 269 -3.13 -5.85 -9.60
N ASP A 270 -3.94 -5.09 -10.34
CA ASP A 270 -3.55 -4.40 -11.57
C ASP A 270 -4.31 -3.06 -11.68
N ASN A 271 -3.86 -2.15 -12.56
CA ASN A 271 -4.53 -0.89 -12.91
C ASN A 271 -4.97 -0.06 -11.70
N ILE A 272 -4.05 0.18 -10.76
CA ILE A 272 -4.34 1.00 -9.59
C ILE A 272 -4.52 2.44 -10.04
N SER A 273 -5.59 3.08 -9.56
CA SER A 273 -5.86 4.49 -9.74
C SER A 273 -6.33 5.11 -8.43
N ILE A 274 -5.75 6.23 -8.07
CA ILE A 274 -6.08 7.01 -6.88
C ILE A 274 -6.28 8.45 -7.31
N GLN A 275 -7.50 8.93 -7.16
CA GLN A 275 -7.94 10.24 -7.63
C GLN A 275 -8.50 11.04 -6.46
N GLN A 276 -8.25 12.34 -6.45
CA GLN A 276 -8.99 13.23 -5.56
C GLN A 276 -10.48 13.18 -5.94
N ASN A 277 -11.37 13.22 -4.94
CA ASN A 277 -12.83 13.28 -5.17
C ASN A 277 -13.28 14.56 -5.86
#